data_AF-A0ABD1ZKM5-F1
#
_entry.id   AF-A0ABD1ZKM5-F1
#
_cell.length_a   1.000
_cell.length_b   1.000
_cell.length_c   1.000
_cell.angle_alpha   90.00
_cell.angle_beta   90.00
_cell.angle_gamma   90.00
#
_symmetry.space_group_name_H-M   'P 1'
#
loop_
_entity.id
_entity.type
_entity.pdbx_description
1 polymer ?
#
loop_
_entity_poly.entity_id
_entity_poly.type
_entity_poly.pdbx_seq_one_letter_code
_entity_poly.pdbx_strand_id
1 'polypeptide(L)'
;MFENNYGKDSILEINCDCAEGAMYVYGRTSAESLNYRKQTVHHDEVKMSFMKGDLLTKTRRLIKGGIITKKPLWFDAVSHFPPQAIRVRDGKAPKIELPEDRLIKAYFARHPEARCQAFDLNSFEPPVARKFAWRVLEFLDRGFAEDWARDIVEADLAAEEKAKRKRDMREGRPLPKSAIEEAQEEDWANMASGVRNMQTRGSSNNF
;
A
#
# COMPACT_ATOMS: atom_id res chain seq x y z
N MET A 1 -40.72 -45.28 -13.38
CA MET A 1 -40.09 -46.34 -14.20
C MET A 1 -38.64 -45.91 -14.35
N PHE A 2 -37.74 -46.40 -13.48
CA PHE A 2 -36.87 -47.59 -13.71
C PHE A 2 -35.85 -47.25 -14.83
N GLU A 3 -34.53 -47.27 -14.68
CA GLU A 3 -33.64 -48.04 -13.80
C GLU A 3 -32.26 -47.38 -13.61
N ASN A 4 -31.68 -47.70 -12.45
CA ASN A 4 -30.25 -47.60 -12.12
C ASN A 4 -29.39 -48.48 -13.05
N ASN A 5 -28.14 -48.09 -13.28
CA ASN A 5 -27.08 -49.09 -13.46
C ASN A 5 -25.78 -48.67 -12.78
N TYR A 6 -25.43 -49.49 -11.80
CA TYR A 6 -24.18 -49.60 -11.08
C TYR A 6 -23.06 -50.15 -11.99
N GLY A 7 -21.82 -49.77 -11.69
CA GLY A 7 -20.62 -50.32 -12.34
C GLY A 7 -19.36 -50.17 -11.48
N LYS A 8 -19.26 -51.02 -10.44
CA LYS A 8 -18.08 -51.80 -9.97
C LYS A 8 -16.71 -51.10 -9.92
N ASP A 9 -16.19 -50.80 -8.74
CA ASP A 9 -15.42 -51.69 -7.84
C ASP A 9 -14.02 -52.06 -8.36
N SER A 10 -12.99 -51.43 -7.79
CA SER A 10 -11.65 -52.02 -7.64
C SER A 10 -11.05 -51.56 -6.31
N ILE A 11 -11.29 -52.38 -5.29
CA ILE A 11 -10.64 -52.40 -3.99
C ILE A 11 -9.23 -53.00 -4.19
N LEU A 12 -8.19 -52.33 -3.70
CA LEU A 12 -6.91 -52.96 -3.38
C LEU A 12 -6.42 -52.46 -2.01
N GLU A 13 -6.64 -53.35 -1.06
CA GLU A 13 -5.69 -53.82 -0.03
C GLU A 13 -5.10 -52.83 0.97
N ILE A 14 -5.69 -52.94 2.16
CA ILE A 14 -5.16 -52.62 3.49
C ILE A 14 -3.95 -53.52 3.77
N ASN A 15 -2.87 -52.95 4.29
CA ASN A 15 -1.98 -53.64 5.22
C ASN A 15 -1.65 -52.71 6.39
N CYS A 16 -2.34 -52.96 7.51
CA CYS A 16 -2.01 -52.47 8.84
C CYS A 16 -1.35 -53.63 9.58
N ASP A 17 -0.07 -53.53 9.87
CA ASP A 17 0.59 -54.40 10.85
C ASP A 17 0.76 -53.63 12.17
N CYS A 18 0.08 -54.15 13.20
CA CYS A 18 0.08 -53.69 14.58
C CYS A 18 0.26 -54.93 15.46
N ALA A 19 1.39 -55.05 16.16
CA ALA A 19 1.68 -55.97 17.30
C ALA A 19 3.20 -55.97 17.49
N GLU A 20 3.85 -55.98 18.65
CA GLU A 20 3.56 -56.14 20.08
C GLU A 20 4.84 -55.61 20.79
N GLY A 21 4.78 -54.87 21.89
CA GLY A 21 4.82 -55.46 23.23
C GLY A 21 6.24 -55.81 23.71
N ALA A 22 6.92 -54.89 24.41
CA ALA A 22 7.96 -55.25 25.39
C ALA A 22 8.19 -54.11 26.40
N MET A 23 7.72 -54.32 27.63
CA MET A 23 8.17 -53.63 28.83
C MET A 23 9.62 -54.01 29.13
N TYR A 24 10.49 -53.03 29.42
CA TYR A 24 11.57 -53.18 30.41
C TYR A 24 11.84 -51.83 31.09
N VAL A 25 11.72 -51.84 32.41
CA VAL A 25 12.13 -50.78 33.34
C VAL A 25 13.51 -51.16 33.89
N TYR A 26 14.48 -50.23 33.84
CA TYR A 26 15.66 -49.97 34.71
C TYR A 26 16.48 -48.91 33.92
N GLY A 27 16.98 -47.78 34.40
CA GLY A 27 17.24 -47.22 35.72
C GLY A 27 18.65 -46.60 35.69
N ARG A 28 18.75 -45.24 35.71
CA ARG A 28 19.96 -44.38 35.90
C ARG A 28 21.07 -44.56 34.83
N THR A 29 21.74 -43.52 34.31
CA THR A 29 22.55 -42.48 34.97
C THR A 29 22.75 -41.32 33.97
N SER A 30 22.52 -40.08 34.40
CA SER A 30 23.53 -39.00 34.51
C SER A 30 24.38 -38.69 33.27
N ALA A 31 24.30 -37.40 32.92
CA ALA A 31 25.25 -36.60 32.14
C ALA A 31 25.13 -36.65 30.61
N GLU A 32 25.53 -35.51 30.03
CA GLU A 32 25.55 -35.15 28.61
C GLU A 32 24.23 -34.57 28.09
N SER A 33 24.15 -33.30 27.68
CA SER A 33 25.16 -32.24 27.62
C SER A 33 24.38 -30.97 27.36
N LEU A 34 24.51 -30.00 28.27
CA LEU A 34 24.04 -28.64 28.03
C LEU A 34 24.67 -28.14 26.74
N ASN A 35 23.81 -27.81 25.77
CA ASN A 35 24.19 -27.25 24.49
C ASN A 35 24.63 -25.79 24.72
N TYR A 36 25.80 -25.63 25.32
CA TYR A 36 26.50 -24.36 25.44
C TYR A 36 26.99 -24.00 24.04
N ARG A 37 26.17 -23.22 23.33
CA ARG A 37 26.59 -22.55 22.10
C ARG A 37 27.78 -21.68 22.45
N LYS A 38 28.99 -22.20 22.21
CA LYS A 38 30.25 -21.51 22.33
C LYS A 38 30.12 -20.17 21.62
N GLN A 39 29.97 -19.09 22.39
CA GLN A 39 30.35 -17.77 21.93
C GLN A 39 31.86 -17.89 21.70
N THR A 40 32.23 -17.98 20.43
CA THR A 40 33.60 -17.73 20.00
C THR A 40 33.92 -16.30 20.40
N VAL A 41 34.51 -16.15 21.58
CA VAL A 41 35.23 -14.94 21.96
C VAL A 41 36.41 -14.88 21.00
N HIS A 42 36.21 -14.19 19.89
CA HIS A 42 37.31 -13.71 19.08
C HIS A 42 38.13 -12.82 20.00
N HIS A 43 39.21 -13.38 20.56
CA HIS A 43 40.37 -12.64 21.00
C HIS A 43 41.02 -12.05 19.73
N ASP A 44 40.36 -11.07 19.13
CA ASP A 44 40.99 -10.20 18.17
C ASP A 44 42.06 -9.45 18.95
N GLU A 45 43.32 -9.61 18.57
CA GLU A 45 44.40 -8.73 18.98
C GLU A 45 43.96 -7.29 18.72
N VAL A 46 43.59 -6.60 19.80
CA VAL A 46 42.95 -5.31 19.73
C VAL A 46 44.01 -4.27 19.35
N LYS A 47 44.23 -4.08 18.05
CA LYS A 47 44.61 -2.75 17.53
C LYS A 47 43.47 -1.80 17.89
N MET A 48 43.58 -1.21 19.08
CA MET A 48 42.67 -0.23 19.66
C MET A 48 42.65 1.03 18.79
N SER A 49 41.93 1.01 17.67
CA SER A 49 41.60 2.25 16.97
C SER A 49 40.65 3.02 17.87
N PHE A 50 41.17 4.01 18.59
CA PHE A 50 40.47 4.90 19.53
C PHE A 50 39.15 5.46 18.96
N MET A 51 39.04 5.55 17.63
CA MET A 51 37.96 6.22 16.91
C MET A 51 37.01 5.32 16.12
N LYS A 52 37.17 3.98 16.15
CA LYS A 52 36.26 3.06 15.43
C LYS A 52 35.22 2.47 16.38
N GLY A 53 33.94 2.60 16.04
CA GLY A 53 32.80 2.14 16.84
C GLY A 53 31.67 3.17 16.99
N ASP A 54 30.57 2.72 17.61
CA ASP A 54 29.38 3.51 17.93
C ASP A 54 29.69 4.61 18.97
N LEU A 55 28.93 5.71 18.94
CA LEU A 55 29.08 6.86 19.83
C LEU A 55 29.01 6.47 21.31
N LEU A 56 28.13 5.55 21.69
CA LEU A 56 28.03 5.09 23.09
C LEU A 56 29.32 4.40 23.54
N THR A 57 29.89 3.56 22.68
CA THR A 57 31.14 2.86 22.96
C THR A 57 32.33 3.83 23.07
N LYS A 58 32.35 4.87 22.23
CA LYS A 58 33.36 5.94 22.27
C LYS A 58 33.26 6.77 23.55
N THR A 59 32.08 7.28 23.87
CA THR A 59 31.86 8.10 25.07
C THR A 59 32.14 7.30 26.34
N ARG A 60 31.78 6.01 26.37
CA ARG A 60 32.12 5.12 27.49
C ARG A 60 33.63 4.99 27.68
N ARG A 61 34.41 4.90 26.59
CA ARG A 61 35.88 4.86 26.66
C ARG A 61 36.48 6.19 27.13
N LEU A 62 35.95 7.33 26.68
CA LEU A 62 36.41 8.66 27.08
C LEU A 62 36.16 8.98 28.56
N ILE A 63 35.01 8.56 29.10
CA ILE A 63 34.70 8.66 30.53
C ILE A 63 35.65 7.78 31.35
N LYS A 64 35.88 6.53 30.91
CA LYS A 64 36.83 5.62 31.57
C LYS A 64 38.28 6.11 31.52
N GLY A 65 38.67 6.76 30.42
CA GLY A 65 40.01 7.31 30.23
C GLY A 65 40.25 8.66 30.92
N GLY A 66 39.26 9.21 31.65
CA GLY A 66 39.42 10.47 32.38
C GLY A 66 39.51 11.73 31.50
N ILE A 67 39.35 11.59 30.18
CA ILE A 67 39.37 12.71 29.22
C ILE A 67 38.10 13.55 29.35
N ILE A 68 36.96 12.88 29.54
CA ILE A 68 35.70 13.52 29.88
C ILE A 68 35.47 13.34 31.38
N THR A 69 35.75 14.40 32.15
CA THR A 69 35.60 14.41 33.61
C THR A 69 34.13 14.45 34.04
N LYS A 70 33.28 15.12 33.26
CA LYS A 70 31.83 15.19 33.51
C LYS A 70 31.08 14.31 32.51
N LYS A 71 30.44 13.26 33.03
CA LYS A 71 29.56 12.41 32.23
C LYS A 71 28.41 13.25 31.61
N PRO A 72 28.16 13.14 30.29
CA PRO A 72 27.10 13.91 29.66
C PRO A 72 25.73 13.40 30.08
N LEU A 73 24.76 14.31 30.20
CA LEU A 73 23.40 14.04 30.71
C LEU A 73 22.67 12.97 29.89
N TRP A 74 22.89 12.93 28.58
CA TRP A 74 22.25 11.97 27.68
C TRP A 74 22.84 10.54 27.79
N PHE A 75 24.03 10.37 28.37
CA PHE A 75 24.72 9.07 28.38
C PHE A 75 23.93 8.02 29.17
N ASP A 76 23.29 8.42 30.27
CA ASP A 76 22.47 7.52 31.06
C ASP A 76 21.22 7.08 30.32
N ALA A 77 20.48 8.02 29.73
CA ALA A 77 19.28 7.72 28.97
C ALA A 77 19.57 6.73 27.83
N VAL A 78 20.60 6.99 27.04
CA VAL A 78 20.94 6.16 25.88
C VAL A 78 21.63 4.84 26.29
N SER A 79 22.32 4.79 27.44
CA SER A 79 22.88 3.53 27.94
C SER A 79 21.82 2.57 28.47
N HIS A 80 20.75 3.09 29.08
CA HIS A 80 19.62 2.28 29.54
C HIS A 80 18.71 1.87 28.38
N PHE A 81 18.50 2.77 27.42
CA PHE A 81 17.68 2.54 26.24
C PHE A 81 18.51 2.72 24.96
N PRO A 82 19.37 1.74 24.61
CA PRO A 82 20.17 1.83 23.40
C PRO A 82 19.26 1.83 22.17
N PRO A 83 19.62 2.59 21.11
CA PRO A 83 18.87 2.54 19.86
C PRO A 83 18.90 1.11 19.30
N GLN A 84 17.78 0.67 18.71
CA GLN A 84 17.75 -0.64 18.06
C GLN A 84 18.78 -0.68 16.92
N ALA A 85 19.60 -1.73 16.89
CA ALA A 85 20.57 -1.92 15.82
C ALA A 85 19.84 -2.07 14.48
N ILE A 86 19.92 -1.05 13.64
CA ILE A 86 19.42 -1.12 12.26
C ILE A 86 20.29 -2.15 11.54
N ARG A 87 19.67 -3.25 11.11
CA ARG A 87 20.33 -4.16 10.17
C ARG A 87 20.47 -3.40 8.85
N VAL A 88 21.65 -2.85 8.60
CA VAL A 88 21.97 -2.26 7.31
C VAL A 88 21.90 -3.39 6.30
N ARG A 89 20.86 -3.38 5.46
CA ARG A 89 20.80 -4.29 4.32
C ARG A 89 21.80 -3.77 3.29
N ASP A 90 22.71 -4.63 2.87
CA ASP A 90 23.58 -4.32 1.75
C ASP A 90 22.74 -4.40 0.46
N GLY A 91 22.48 -3.25 -0.18
CA GLY A 91 21.79 -3.17 -1.46
C GLY A 91 20.63 -2.18 -1.54
N LYS A 92 19.99 -2.14 -2.71
CA LYS A 92 18.80 -1.30 -2.96
C LYS A 92 17.57 -1.94 -2.30
N ALA A 93 16.70 -1.13 -1.71
CA ALA A 93 15.44 -1.60 -1.17
C ALA A 93 14.58 -2.25 -2.28
N PRO A 94 13.88 -3.37 -2.00
CA PRO A 94 12.99 -3.99 -2.98
C PRO A 94 11.84 -3.03 -3.33
N LYS A 95 11.42 -3.05 -4.59
CA LYS A 95 10.25 -2.30 -5.04
C LYS A 95 8.99 -2.93 -4.44
N ILE A 96 8.20 -2.13 -3.73
CA ILE A 96 6.92 -2.55 -3.17
C ILE A 96 5.88 -2.44 -4.29
N GLU A 97 5.23 -3.55 -4.63
CA GLU A 97 4.13 -3.61 -5.59
C GLU A 97 2.89 -4.14 -4.88
N LEU A 98 1.76 -3.47 -5.10
CA LEU A 98 0.48 -3.83 -4.51
C LEU A 98 -0.38 -4.59 -5.54
N PRO A 99 -1.30 -5.48 -5.11
CA PRO A 99 -2.14 -6.25 -6.03
C PRO A 99 -3.05 -5.35 -6.89
N GLU A 100 -3.46 -4.19 -6.38
CA GLU A 100 -4.22 -3.18 -7.12
C GLU A 100 -3.42 -2.47 -8.22
N ASP A 101 -2.08 -2.43 -8.14
CA ASP A 101 -1.25 -1.62 -9.06
C ASP A 101 -1.41 -2.06 -10.52
N ARG A 102 -1.68 -3.35 -10.75
CA ARG A 102 -1.97 -3.88 -12.09
C ARG A 102 -3.26 -3.30 -12.65
N LEU A 103 -4.31 -3.27 -11.83
CA LEU A 103 -5.65 -2.80 -12.21
C LEU A 103 -5.67 -1.28 -12.41
N ILE A 104 -4.95 -0.54 -11.57
CA ILE A 104 -4.80 0.92 -11.71
C ILE A 104 -4.12 1.29 -13.03
N LYS A 105 -3.06 0.56 -13.42
CA LYS A 105 -2.39 0.76 -14.72
C LYS A 105 -3.33 0.45 -15.89
N ALA A 106 -4.11 -0.62 -15.81
CA ALA A 106 -5.10 -0.97 -16.82
C ALA A 106 -6.20 0.12 -16.94
N TYR A 107 -6.66 0.65 -15.81
CA TYR A 107 -7.63 1.75 -15.77
C TYR A 107 -7.10 3.00 -16.49
N PHE A 108 -5.88 3.45 -16.17
CA PHE A 108 -5.27 4.60 -16.82
C PHE A 108 -4.84 4.36 -18.28
N ALA A 109 -4.86 3.12 -18.76
CA ALA A 109 -4.68 2.79 -20.17
C ALA A 109 -6.00 2.93 -20.94
N ARG A 110 -7.13 2.58 -20.33
CA ARG A 110 -8.49 2.78 -20.89
C ARG A 110 -8.95 4.23 -20.82
N HIS A 111 -8.70 4.89 -19.69
CA HIS A 111 -9.14 6.25 -19.38
C HIS A 111 -7.93 7.19 -19.25
N PRO A 112 -7.37 7.68 -20.38
CA PRO A 112 -6.27 8.65 -20.33
C PRO A 112 -6.69 9.97 -19.65
N GLU A 113 -7.97 10.35 -19.74
CA GLU A 113 -8.54 11.55 -19.13
C GLU A 113 -8.42 11.55 -17.60
N ALA A 114 -8.50 10.38 -16.96
CA ALA A 114 -8.41 10.24 -15.52
C ALA A 114 -7.01 10.60 -14.96
N ARG A 115 -5.98 10.63 -15.81
CA ARG A 115 -4.63 11.07 -15.42
C ARG A 115 -4.57 12.57 -15.13
N CYS A 116 -5.46 13.35 -15.75
CA CYS A 116 -5.53 14.80 -15.60
C CYS A 116 -6.48 15.24 -14.48
N GLN A 117 -7.15 14.31 -13.82
CA GLN A 117 -8.03 14.62 -12.70
C GLN A 117 -7.18 15.06 -11.49
N ALA A 118 -7.50 16.23 -10.94
CA ALA A 118 -6.84 16.72 -9.74
C ALA A 118 -7.20 15.83 -8.53
N PHE A 119 -6.18 15.43 -7.76
CA PHE A 119 -6.35 14.66 -6.54
C PHE A 119 -6.01 15.53 -5.32
N ASP A 120 -6.85 15.46 -4.29
CA ASP A 120 -6.54 16.07 -3.00
C ASP A 120 -5.74 15.08 -2.15
N LEU A 121 -4.46 15.37 -1.95
CA LEU A 121 -3.53 14.55 -1.16
C LEU A 121 -3.86 14.55 0.34
N ASN A 122 -4.60 15.56 0.83
CA ASN A 122 -4.99 15.65 2.23
C ASN A 122 -6.32 14.95 2.52
N SER A 123 -7.10 14.67 1.47
CA SER A 123 -8.37 13.96 1.63
C SER A 123 -8.13 12.48 1.95
N PHE A 124 -8.95 11.93 2.85
CA PHE A 124 -9.00 10.49 3.10
C PHE A 124 -9.69 9.73 1.96
N GLU A 125 -10.33 10.46 1.02
CA GLU A 125 -11.04 9.86 -0.08
C GLU A 125 -10.05 9.34 -1.12
N PRO A 126 -10.04 8.04 -1.43
CA PRO A 126 -9.12 7.50 -2.40
C PRO A 126 -9.42 8.03 -3.81
N PRO A 127 -8.39 8.16 -4.68
CA PRO A 127 -8.57 8.46 -6.10
C PRO A 127 -9.54 7.47 -6.78
N VAL A 128 -10.27 7.93 -7.80
CA VAL A 128 -11.25 7.11 -8.54
C VAL A 128 -10.63 5.80 -9.05
N ALA A 129 -9.41 5.86 -9.61
CA ALA A 129 -8.69 4.69 -10.09
C ALA A 129 -8.40 3.65 -8.98
N ARG A 130 -8.18 4.10 -7.73
CA ARG A 130 -7.95 3.21 -6.60
C ARG A 130 -9.25 2.58 -6.12
N LYS A 131 -10.36 3.35 -6.07
CA LYS A 131 -11.69 2.79 -5.77
C LYS A 131 -12.08 1.72 -6.77
N PHE A 132 -11.86 1.98 -8.05
CA PHE A 132 -12.06 1.03 -9.13
C PHE A 132 -11.32 -0.28 -8.86
N ALA A 133 -10.02 -0.22 -8.58
CA ALA A 133 -9.22 -1.40 -8.35
C ALA A 133 -9.69 -2.20 -7.12
N TRP A 134 -10.05 -1.53 -6.03
CA TRP A 134 -10.60 -2.21 -4.84
C TRP A 134 -11.92 -2.90 -5.12
N ARG A 135 -12.83 -2.27 -5.87
CA ARG A 135 -14.10 -2.91 -6.27
C ARG A 135 -13.89 -4.11 -7.15
N VAL A 136 -12.96 -4.03 -8.11
CA VAL A 136 -12.64 -5.18 -8.97
C VAL A 136 -12.03 -6.31 -8.13
N LEU A 137 -11.13 -6.01 -7.19
CA LEU A 137 -10.60 -7.01 -6.26
C LEU A 137 -11.71 -7.66 -5.42
N GLU A 138 -12.70 -6.90 -4.96
CA GLU A 138 -13.85 -7.43 -4.22
C GLU A 138 -14.64 -8.47 -5.04
N PHE A 139 -14.79 -8.25 -6.36
CA PHE A 139 -15.42 -9.23 -7.25
C PHE A 139 -14.53 -10.42 -7.56
N LEU A 140 -13.22 -10.21 -7.68
CA LEU A 140 -12.24 -11.29 -7.89
C LEU A 140 -12.19 -12.23 -6.67
N ASP A 141 -12.25 -11.69 -5.46
CA ASP A 141 -12.30 -12.48 -4.22
C ASP A 141 -13.56 -13.36 -4.13
N ARG A 142 -14.65 -12.93 -4.78
CA ARG A 142 -15.89 -13.71 -4.92
C ARG A 142 -15.86 -14.74 -6.06
N GLY A 143 -14.77 -14.78 -6.83
CA GLY A 143 -14.56 -15.75 -7.92
C GLY A 143 -15.11 -15.33 -9.29
N PHE A 144 -15.44 -14.05 -9.48
CA PHE A 144 -15.85 -13.56 -10.80
C PHE A 144 -14.64 -13.42 -11.75
N ALA A 145 -14.90 -13.51 -13.05
CA ALA A 145 -13.88 -13.23 -14.06
C ALA A 145 -13.48 -11.74 -14.04
N GLU A 146 -12.19 -11.46 -14.24
CA GLU A 146 -11.65 -10.10 -14.15
C GLU A 146 -12.32 -9.14 -15.14
N ASP A 147 -12.53 -9.56 -16.38
CA ASP A 147 -13.10 -8.69 -17.42
C ASP A 147 -14.55 -8.33 -17.12
N TRP A 148 -15.35 -9.30 -16.67
CA TRP A 148 -16.73 -9.08 -16.27
C TRP A 148 -16.83 -8.17 -15.03
N ALA A 149 -15.98 -8.41 -14.04
CA ALA A 149 -15.89 -7.56 -12.85
C ALA A 149 -15.51 -6.12 -13.22
N ARG A 150 -14.59 -5.96 -14.18
CA ARG A 150 -14.14 -4.65 -14.64
C ARG A 150 -15.28 -3.84 -15.25
N ASP A 151 -16.02 -4.43 -16.18
CA ASP A 151 -17.07 -3.74 -16.93
C ASP A 151 -18.24 -3.32 -16.03
N ILE A 152 -18.57 -4.13 -15.01
CA ILE A 152 -19.58 -3.77 -14.01
C ILE A 152 -19.13 -2.58 -13.17
N VAL A 153 -17.89 -2.60 -12.67
CA VAL A 153 -17.37 -1.51 -11.85
C VAL A 153 -17.26 -0.21 -12.65
N GLU A 154 -16.88 -0.28 -13.94
CA GLU A 154 -16.88 0.90 -14.83
C GLU A 154 -18.30 1.48 -14.97
N ALA A 155 -19.32 0.63 -15.14
CA ALA A 155 -20.71 1.08 -15.21
C ALA A 155 -21.20 1.72 -13.90
N ASP A 156 -20.85 1.13 -12.76
CA ASP A 156 -21.21 1.65 -11.44
C ASP A 156 -20.55 3.02 -11.15
N LEU A 157 -19.26 3.15 -11.42
CA LEU A 157 -18.54 4.42 -11.24
C LEU A 157 -19.07 5.53 -12.16
N ALA A 158 -19.37 5.20 -13.43
CA ALA A 158 -19.99 6.14 -14.35
C ALA A 158 -21.38 6.59 -13.87
N ALA A 159 -22.14 5.69 -13.22
CA ALA A 159 -23.42 6.03 -12.61
C ALA A 159 -23.25 6.93 -11.37
N GLU A 160 -22.26 6.66 -10.52
CA GLU A 160 -21.92 7.49 -9.36
C GLU A 160 -21.51 8.91 -9.77
N GLU A 161 -20.68 9.06 -10.80
CA GLU A 161 -20.27 10.37 -11.32
C GLU A 161 -21.47 11.17 -11.86
N LYS A 162 -22.36 10.51 -12.61
CA LYS A 162 -23.60 11.13 -13.10
C LYS A 162 -24.52 11.53 -11.94
N ALA A 163 -24.63 10.69 -10.91
CA ALA A 163 -25.42 10.98 -9.73
C ALA A 163 -24.84 12.16 -8.94
N LYS A 164 -23.51 12.21 -8.77
CA LYS A 164 -22.80 13.32 -8.15
C LYS A 164 -23.02 14.62 -8.92
N ARG A 165 -22.88 14.59 -10.25
CA ARG A 165 -23.18 15.75 -11.12
C ARG A 165 -24.61 16.25 -10.97
N LYS A 166 -25.60 15.33 -10.95
CA LYS A 166 -27.02 15.68 -10.72
C LYS A 166 -27.25 16.27 -9.33
N ARG A 167 -26.57 15.74 -8.31
CA ARG A 167 -26.64 16.23 -6.93
C ARG A 167 -26.04 17.63 -6.82
N ASP A 168 -24.87 17.86 -7.39
CA ASP A 168 -24.20 19.16 -7.41
C ASP A 168 -25.07 20.21 -8.12
N MET A 169 -25.70 19.83 -9.24
CA MET A 169 -26.66 20.68 -9.96
C MET A 169 -27.89 21.03 -9.09
N ARG A 170 -28.43 20.05 -8.35
CA ARG A 170 -29.57 20.29 -7.43
C ARG A 170 -29.19 21.18 -6.26
N GLU A 171 -27.98 21.03 -5.74
CA GLU A 171 -27.45 21.81 -4.62
C GLU A 171 -26.88 23.17 -5.06
N GLY A 172 -26.97 23.50 -6.36
CA GLY A 172 -26.54 24.78 -6.92
C GLY A 172 -25.01 24.97 -6.94
N ARG A 173 -24.24 23.88 -6.75
CA ARG A 173 -22.79 23.95 -6.88
C ARG A 173 -22.41 24.12 -8.35
N PRO A 174 -21.46 25.02 -8.68
CA PRO A 174 -21.00 25.18 -10.05
C PRO A 174 -20.37 23.87 -10.51
N LEU A 175 -20.92 23.31 -11.59
CA LEU A 175 -20.31 22.18 -12.26
C LEU A 175 -19.08 22.67 -13.03
N PRO A 176 -17.98 21.92 -13.05
CA PRO A 176 -16.88 22.22 -13.94
C PRO A 176 -17.42 22.13 -15.38
N LYS A 177 -17.45 23.27 -16.07
CA LYS A 177 -17.82 23.34 -17.49
C LYS A 177 -16.71 22.68 -18.30
N SER A 178 -17.08 22.03 -19.39
CA SER A 178 -16.03 21.57 -20.32
C SER A 178 -15.34 22.80 -20.91
N ALA A 179 -14.05 22.72 -21.22
CA ALA A 179 -13.32 23.86 -21.79
C ALA A 179 -13.96 24.39 -23.10
N ILE A 180 -14.67 23.53 -23.84
CA ILE A 180 -15.42 23.88 -25.04
C ILE A 180 -16.69 24.67 -24.68
N GLU A 181 -17.41 24.23 -23.65
CA GLU A 181 -18.63 24.89 -23.17
C GLU A 181 -18.32 26.27 -22.57
N GLU A 182 -17.20 26.39 -21.86
CA GLU A 182 -16.70 27.69 -21.36
C GLU A 182 -16.38 28.64 -22.51
N ALA A 183 -15.63 28.18 -23.53
CA ALA A 183 -15.32 29.00 -24.70
C ALA A 183 -16.58 29.41 -25.49
N GLN A 184 -17.56 28.50 -25.63
CA GLN A 184 -18.83 28.81 -26.30
C GLN A 184 -19.65 29.86 -25.55
N GLU A 185 -19.67 29.80 -24.22
CA GLU A 185 -20.36 30.80 -23.40
C GLU A 185 -19.66 32.16 -23.43
N GLU A 186 -18.32 32.18 -23.41
CA GLU A 186 -17.53 33.41 -23.57
C GLU A 186 -17.80 34.05 -24.95
N ASP A 187 -17.80 33.26 -26.02
CA ASP A 187 -18.13 33.72 -27.37
C ASP A 187 -19.56 34.27 -27.43
N TRP A 188 -20.53 33.56 -26.84
CA TRP A 188 -21.92 34.03 -26.76
C TRP A 188 -22.04 35.33 -25.95
N ALA A 189 -21.33 35.46 -24.83
CA ALA A 189 -21.33 36.67 -24.00
C ALA A 189 -20.69 37.86 -24.74
N ASN A 190 -19.61 37.62 -25.48
CA ASN A 190 -18.96 38.61 -26.32
C ASN A 190 -19.85 39.05 -27.49
N MET A 191 -20.54 38.12 -28.16
CA MET A 191 -21.52 38.48 -29.20
C MET A 191 -22.71 39.25 -28.62
N ALA A 192 -23.27 38.81 -27.50
CA ALA A 192 -24.42 39.47 -26.87
C ALA A 192 -24.08 40.90 -26.37
N SER A 193 -22.88 41.09 -25.79
CA SER A 193 -22.40 42.41 -25.40
C SER A 193 -22.10 43.31 -26.62
N GLY A 194 -21.53 42.74 -27.69
CA GLY A 194 -21.36 43.42 -28.97
C GLY A 194 -22.69 43.93 -29.55
N VAL A 195 -23.73 43.09 -29.57
CA VAL A 195 -25.07 43.47 -30.05
C VAL A 195 -25.71 44.56 -29.19
N ARG A 196 -25.61 44.49 -27.85
CA ARG A 196 -26.10 45.57 -26.97
C ARG A 196 -25.39 46.89 -27.23
N ASN A 197 -24.08 46.87 -27.43
CA ASN A 197 -23.28 48.07 -27.69
C ASN A 197 -23.60 48.71 -29.06
N MET A 198 -24.05 47.92 -30.04
CA MET A 198 -24.54 48.45 -31.32
C MET A 198 -25.93 49.08 -31.20
N GLN A 199 -26.83 48.48 -30.40
CA GLN A 199 -28.17 49.02 -30.16
C GLN A 199 -28.15 50.35 -29.39
N THR A 200 -27.27 50.49 -28.40
CA THR A 200 -27.12 51.75 -27.65
C THR A 200 -26.51 52.89 -28.48
N ARG A 201 -25.64 52.57 -29.44
CA ARG A 201 -25.07 53.55 -30.39
C ARG A 201 -26.02 53.98 -31.51
N GLY A 202 -26.99 53.14 -31.88
CA GLY A 202 -28.01 53.48 -32.88
C GLY A 202 -29.11 54.42 -32.36
N SER A 203 -29.28 54.51 -31.04
CA SER A 203 -30.38 55.28 -30.43
C SER A 203 -30.03 56.74 -30.07
N SER A 204 -28.78 57.16 -30.30
CA SER A 204 -28.29 58.52 -29.96
C SER A 204 -28.30 59.53 -31.13
N ASN A 205 -28.89 59.19 -32.29
CA ASN A 205 -28.97 60.06 -33.48
C ASN A 205 -30.41 60.52 -33.82
N ASN A 206 -31.23 60.83 -32.81
CA ASN A 206 -32.48 61.57 -33.01
C ASN A 206 -32.39 62.90 -32.25
N PHE A 207 -31.82 63.91 -32.91
CA PHE A 207 -31.91 65.33 -32.57
C PHE A 207 -32.30 66.09 -33.83
#